data_AF-A0A3B5KTU0-F1
#
_entry.id   AF-A0A3B5KTU0-F1
#
_cell.length_a   1.000
_cell.length_b   1.000
_cell.length_c   1.000
_cell.angle_alpha   90.00
_cell.angle_beta   90.00
_cell.angle_gamma   90.00
#
_symmetry.space_group_name_H-M   'P 1'
#
loop_
_entity.id
_entity.type
_entity.pdbx_description
1 polymer ?
#
loop_
_entity_poly.entity_id
_entity_poly.type
_entity_poly.pdbx_seq_one_letter_code
_entity_poly.pdbx_strand_id
1 'polypeptide(L)'
;VEETEQQTQTTPLRSLVDHLLLSLQPAEGANEFLQLLKSHKEKTEEEMREMRRKNEELKRERDEGKEVLERQHRCIEHLRAKLFHTQVMSSNEEAVQLRSEAQHTSDWYRELEEKLDYLQKSSAQRDRTEALLKQKDKDCAQLAKDCEALKAQATSLLGELNERQILLQKSDDERKMLEEKLVSKVKALQAAERELEQQRKQHHVANDKLLLQVQSLENALKSERHVVTEEKKKLSQLQHAYTCLFRDYDSKLKSEGGDLSSKLEEAERALAIKQDLIDKLKEEVEQQKGSLETVPVLTAQAEIYKADFLAEREAREKLNQKKEELQEQFTQALAEIERLKHELTARARLEQMKLKHMDDFPARQTHIPPQQVVGFPGAGFNTVPPNRNHVLAPVIDPAAAGAADLPDLCCPKCNYLAPDMDTLQIHVMDCIQ
;
A
#
# COMPACT_ATOMS: atom_id res chain seq x y z
N VAL A 1 -24.78 29.38 47.57
CA VAL A 1 -23.95 28.65 48.55
C VAL A 1 -22.58 29.33 48.63
N GLU A 2 -22.54 30.65 48.80
CA GLU A 2 -22.89 31.41 50.02
C GLU A 2 -21.89 31.06 51.13
N GLU A 3 -20.92 31.93 51.45
CA GLU A 3 -21.07 33.27 52.07
C GLU A 3 -21.55 33.18 53.54
N THR A 4 -20.96 33.90 54.51
CA THR A 4 -19.90 34.93 54.44
C THR A 4 -18.89 34.75 55.58
N GLU A 5 -17.68 35.30 55.42
CA GLU A 5 -16.64 35.29 56.46
C GLU A 5 -16.36 36.72 56.96
N GLN A 6 -15.88 36.83 58.20
CA GLN A 6 -15.22 38.00 58.83
C GLN A 6 -16.06 39.27 59.08
N GLN A 7 -16.25 39.60 60.38
CA GLN A 7 -16.22 41.01 60.80
C GLN A 7 -15.53 41.21 62.18
N THR A 8 -14.36 41.87 62.11
CA THR A 8 -13.73 42.77 63.11
C THR A 8 -13.65 42.42 64.60
N GLN A 9 -12.40 42.38 65.10
CA GLN A 9 -11.87 43.08 66.30
C GLN A 9 -12.62 42.88 67.65
N THR A 10 -11.97 42.35 68.69
CA THR A 10 -11.00 43.10 69.52
C THR A 10 -10.37 42.19 70.60
N THR A 11 -9.18 42.55 71.08
CA THR A 11 -8.53 41.90 72.24
C THR A 11 -9.20 42.33 73.55
N PRO A 12 -9.35 41.42 74.53
CA PRO A 12 -8.80 41.73 75.84
C PRO A 12 -8.03 40.56 76.51
N LEU A 13 -6.96 40.93 77.21
CA LEU A 13 -6.06 40.04 77.94
C LEU A 13 -6.71 39.47 79.22
N ARG A 14 -7.35 38.29 79.18
CA ARG A 14 -7.60 37.51 80.42
C ARG A 14 -7.95 36.00 80.33
N SER A 15 -7.69 35.30 79.22
CA SER A 15 -7.99 33.86 79.13
C SER A 15 -6.92 33.05 78.37
N LEU A 16 -5.65 33.20 78.76
CA LEU A 16 -4.51 32.54 78.12
C LEU A 16 -3.39 32.14 79.11
N VAL A 17 -3.77 31.93 80.38
CA VAL A 17 -2.91 31.41 81.45
C VAL A 17 -3.22 29.93 81.71
N ASP A 18 -4.50 29.56 81.74
CA ASP A 18 -4.94 28.22 82.14
C ASP A 18 -4.69 27.12 81.09
N HIS A 19 -4.37 27.49 79.84
CA HIS A 19 -4.10 26.54 78.76
C HIS A 19 -2.59 26.27 78.50
N LEU A 20 -1.70 26.89 79.29
CA LEU A 20 -0.25 26.64 79.26
C LEU A 20 0.24 25.88 80.51
N LEU A 21 -0.68 25.27 81.27
CA LEU A 21 -0.40 24.51 82.49
C LEU A 21 -0.39 22.98 82.31
N LEU A 22 -0.49 22.49 81.06
CA LEU A 22 -0.22 21.08 80.69
C LEU A 22 0.95 21.03 79.70
N SER A 23 1.78 20.00 79.80
CA SER A 23 2.93 19.65 78.92
C SER A 23 4.36 19.98 79.38
N LEU A 24 4.60 20.13 80.70
CA LEU A 24 5.97 20.08 81.26
C LEU A 24 6.07 19.06 82.40
N GLN A 25 6.39 17.81 82.06
CA GLN A 25 6.82 16.79 83.02
C GLN A 25 8.30 17.01 83.38
N PRO A 26 8.66 17.18 84.66
CA PRO A 26 10.02 16.91 85.13
C PRO A 26 10.26 15.40 85.13
N ALA A 27 11.45 14.95 84.72
CA ALA A 27 11.77 13.52 84.64
C ALA A 27 11.79 12.84 86.02
N GLU A 28 11.53 11.53 86.03
CA GLU A 28 11.26 10.73 87.25
C GLU A 28 12.43 10.67 88.26
N GLY A 29 13.65 11.05 87.88
CA GLY A 29 14.79 11.20 88.79
C GLY A 29 14.79 12.46 89.67
N ALA A 30 13.92 13.45 89.40
CA ALA A 30 13.94 14.74 90.11
C ALA A 30 13.50 14.65 91.59
N ASN A 31 12.67 13.65 91.93
CA ASN A 31 12.03 13.54 93.24
C ASN A 31 12.98 12.97 94.32
N GLU A 32 13.79 11.97 93.96
CA GLU A 32 14.74 11.33 94.89
C GLU A 32 15.87 12.29 95.30
N PHE A 33 16.41 13.06 94.35
CA PHE A 33 17.42 14.08 94.63
C PHE A 33 16.89 15.18 95.57
N LEU A 34 15.61 15.56 95.42
CA LEU A 34 14.92 16.49 96.31
C LEU A 34 14.74 15.93 97.73
N GLN A 35 14.43 14.64 97.89
CA GLN A 35 14.39 13.99 99.20
C GLN A 35 15.77 13.94 99.86
N LEU A 36 16.83 13.62 99.10
CA LEU A 36 18.20 13.55 99.61
C LEU A 36 18.69 14.93 100.10
N LEU A 37 18.42 15.99 99.34
CA LEU A 37 18.66 17.38 99.74
C LEU A 37 17.89 17.77 101.00
N LYS A 38 16.63 17.34 101.13
CA LYS A 38 15.79 17.64 102.30
C LYS A 38 16.31 16.95 103.57
N SER A 39 16.71 15.68 103.47
CA SER A 39 17.33 14.91 104.56
C SER A 39 18.68 15.49 104.98
N HIS A 40 19.54 15.86 104.02
CA HIS A 40 20.81 16.53 104.32
C HIS A 40 20.57 17.88 105.01
N LYS A 41 19.57 18.65 104.57
CA LYS A 41 19.19 19.91 105.21
C LYS A 41 18.77 19.69 106.66
N GLU A 42 17.81 18.81 106.92
CA GLU A 42 17.32 18.51 108.29
C GLU A 42 18.47 18.08 109.21
N LYS A 43 19.38 17.23 108.71
CA LYS A 43 20.58 16.82 109.46
C LYS A 43 21.47 18.01 109.84
N THR A 44 21.80 18.90 108.90
CA THR A 44 22.59 20.10 109.19
C THR A 44 21.87 21.10 110.12
N GLU A 45 20.54 21.16 110.07
CA GLU A 45 19.75 21.99 110.99
C GLU A 45 19.68 21.37 112.40
N GLU A 46 19.73 20.04 112.54
CA GLU A 46 19.82 19.34 113.83
C GLU A 46 21.21 19.52 114.46
N GLU A 47 22.28 19.30 113.68
CA GLU A 47 23.67 19.52 114.10
C GLU A 47 23.90 20.97 114.55
N MET A 48 23.32 21.96 113.87
CA MET A 48 23.33 23.36 114.33
C MET A 48 22.52 23.60 115.60
N ARG A 49 21.40 22.90 115.83
CA ARG A 49 20.59 23.02 117.06
C ARG A 49 21.28 22.36 118.25
N GLU A 50 21.98 21.26 118.05
CA GLU A 50 22.83 20.64 119.07
C GLU A 50 24.05 21.50 119.40
N MET A 51 24.75 22.05 118.40
CA MET A 51 25.92 22.90 118.62
C MET A 51 25.57 24.22 119.35
N ARG A 52 24.34 24.74 119.16
CA ARG A 52 23.79 25.83 119.98
C ARG A 52 23.57 25.41 121.44
N ARG A 53 22.89 24.29 121.70
CA ARG A 53 22.72 23.74 123.07
C ARG A 53 24.07 23.58 123.78
N LYS A 54 25.08 23.05 123.07
CA LYS A 54 26.44 22.84 123.60
C LYS A 54 27.19 24.14 123.90
N ASN A 55 26.93 25.21 123.13
CA ASN A 55 27.44 26.56 123.43
C ASN A 55 26.76 27.18 124.67
N GLU A 56 25.45 26.94 124.86
CA GLU A 56 24.74 27.40 126.06
C GLU A 56 25.18 26.63 127.33
N GLU A 57 25.56 25.36 127.19
CA GLU A 57 26.20 24.55 128.24
C GLU A 57 27.56 25.14 128.65
N LEU A 58 28.49 25.30 127.69
CA LEU A 58 29.81 25.89 127.94
C LEU A 58 29.73 27.33 128.51
N LYS A 59 28.68 28.08 128.15
CA LYS A 59 28.43 29.41 128.71
C LYS A 59 28.00 29.34 130.18
N ARG A 60 27.19 28.35 130.59
CA ARG A 60 26.85 28.08 131.99
C ARG A 60 28.09 27.68 132.78
N GLU A 61 28.84 26.68 132.33
CA GLU A 61 30.08 26.22 132.99
C GLU A 61 31.08 27.38 133.22
N ARG A 62 31.25 28.25 132.22
CA ARG A 62 32.10 29.45 132.33
C ARG A 62 31.60 30.44 133.40
N ASP A 63 30.30 30.68 133.46
CA ASP A 63 29.74 31.66 134.39
C ASP A 63 29.62 31.10 135.82
N GLU A 64 29.39 29.80 135.99
CA GLU A 64 29.57 29.07 137.26
C GLU A 64 31.04 29.14 137.72
N GLY A 65 32.00 28.94 136.82
CA GLY A 65 33.44 29.11 137.10
C GLY A 65 33.81 30.52 137.56
N LYS A 66 33.15 31.55 137.02
CA LYS A 66 33.28 32.93 137.52
C LYS A 66 32.70 33.10 138.91
N GLU A 67 31.52 32.54 139.20
CA GLU A 67 30.98 32.61 140.57
C GLU A 67 31.90 31.92 141.59
N VAL A 68 32.56 30.81 141.22
CA VAL A 68 33.55 30.14 142.07
C VAL A 68 34.77 31.03 142.32
N LEU A 69 35.29 31.70 141.30
CA LEU A 69 36.37 32.70 141.45
C LEU A 69 35.93 33.88 142.34
N GLU A 70 34.70 34.38 142.20
CA GLU A 70 34.18 35.41 143.10
C GLU A 70 34.02 34.91 144.55
N ARG A 71 33.56 33.68 144.76
CA ARG A 71 33.50 33.04 146.09
C ARG A 71 34.89 32.97 146.73
N GLN A 72 35.92 32.65 145.95
CA GLN A 72 37.32 32.70 146.41
C GLN A 72 37.80 34.13 146.71
N HIS A 73 37.52 35.12 145.83
CA HIS A 73 37.85 36.52 146.08
C HIS A 73 37.18 37.07 147.37
N ARG A 74 35.89 36.77 147.60
CA ARG A 74 35.19 37.13 148.84
C ARG A 74 35.82 36.49 150.09
N CYS A 75 36.36 35.28 149.97
CA CYS A 75 37.11 34.62 151.05
C CYS A 75 38.47 35.31 151.31
N ILE A 76 39.20 35.70 150.27
CA ILE A 76 40.48 36.43 150.37
C ILE A 76 40.28 37.81 151.00
N GLU A 77 39.24 38.55 150.62
CA GLU A 77 38.85 39.82 151.25
C GLU A 77 38.51 39.63 152.74
N HIS A 78 37.76 38.57 153.10
CA HIS A 78 37.44 38.25 154.49
C HIS A 78 38.68 37.89 155.33
N LEU A 79 39.71 37.28 154.72
CA LEU A 79 40.99 37.01 155.37
C LEU A 79 41.85 38.28 155.50
N ARG A 80 41.87 39.16 154.50
CA ARG A 80 42.53 40.47 154.57
C ARG A 80 41.94 41.36 155.66
N ALA A 81 40.61 41.40 155.80
CA ALA A 81 39.93 42.13 156.86
C ALA A 81 40.33 41.65 158.27
N LYS A 82 40.61 40.35 158.45
CA LYS A 82 41.05 39.78 159.73
C LYS A 82 42.52 40.05 160.07
N LEU A 83 43.38 40.30 159.09
CA LEU A 83 44.81 40.58 159.31
C LEU A 83 45.09 42.03 159.75
N PHE A 84 44.13 42.94 159.64
CA PHE A 84 44.33 44.36 159.97
C PHE A 84 44.13 44.72 161.46
N HIS A 85 43.76 43.76 162.31
CA HIS A 85 43.32 44.03 163.70
C HIS A 85 44.28 43.59 164.81
N THR A 86 45.54 43.25 164.49
CA THR A 86 46.49 42.69 165.47
C THR A 86 47.88 43.36 165.43
N GLN A 87 47.97 44.52 166.12
CA GLN A 87 49.08 45.05 166.95
C GLN A 87 50.52 44.47 166.71
N VAL A 88 51.53 45.19 166.18
CA VAL A 88 52.30 46.38 166.69
C VAL A 88 53.37 46.03 167.76
N MET A 89 54.60 46.57 167.60
CA MET A 89 55.86 46.37 168.39
C MET A 89 56.72 45.12 168.06
N SER A 90 58.06 45.09 168.18
CA SER A 90 59.08 46.17 168.21
C SER A 90 60.54 45.64 168.08
N SER A 91 61.38 46.37 167.35
CA SER A 91 62.83 46.65 167.59
C SER A 91 63.85 45.55 167.95
N ASN A 92 64.80 45.35 167.02
CA ASN A 92 66.27 45.42 167.20
C ASN A 92 67.08 44.24 167.82
N GLU A 93 67.87 43.54 166.98
CA GLU A 93 69.15 42.90 167.38
C GLU A 93 70.14 42.70 166.20
N GLU A 94 71.04 43.67 165.97
CA GLU A 94 71.97 43.70 164.83
C GLU A 94 73.23 42.81 165.03
N ALA A 95 73.17 41.54 164.61
CA ALA A 95 74.38 40.70 164.40
C ALA A 95 74.15 39.45 163.56
N VAL A 96 72.98 38.81 163.71
CA VAL A 96 72.61 37.58 162.99
C VAL A 96 71.99 37.91 161.62
N GLN A 97 71.28 39.05 161.56
CA GLN A 97 70.61 39.61 160.39
C GLN A 97 71.44 39.48 159.10
N LEU A 98 72.67 40.03 159.08
CA LEU A 98 73.55 40.04 157.90
C LEU A 98 73.92 38.65 157.35
N ARG A 99 73.94 37.59 158.18
CA ARG A 99 74.16 36.22 157.71
C ARG A 99 72.88 35.59 157.17
N SER A 100 71.73 35.89 157.77
CA SER A 100 70.43 35.50 157.22
C SER A 100 70.16 36.21 155.89
N GLU A 101 70.55 37.48 155.75
CA GLU A 101 70.40 38.28 154.53
C GLU A 101 71.42 37.88 153.45
N ALA A 102 72.66 37.53 153.79
CA ALA A 102 73.60 36.93 152.86
C ALA A 102 73.12 35.56 152.35
N GLN A 103 72.54 34.72 153.21
CA GLN A 103 71.97 33.43 152.81
C GLN A 103 70.70 33.62 151.97
N HIS A 104 69.77 34.48 152.40
CA HIS A 104 68.56 34.80 151.66
C HIS A 104 68.86 35.44 150.29
N THR A 105 69.84 36.34 150.20
CA THR A 105 70.28 36.87 148.89
C THR A 105 70.96 35.81 148.05
N SER A 106 71.78 34.92 148.61
CA SER A 106 72.37 33.79 147.88
C SER A 106 71.31 32.81 147.35
N ASP A 107 70.29 32.51 148.15
CA ASP A 107 69.18 31.64 147.75
C ASP A 107 68.26 32.32 146.73
N TRP A 108 68.05 33.64 146.84
CA TRP A 108 67.34 34.46 145.85
C TRP A 108 68.12 34.62 144.54
N TYR A 109 69.46 34.71 144.59
CA TYR A 109 70.32 34.64 143.41
C TYR A 109 70.23 33.27 142.74
N ARG A 110 70.24 32.17 143.49
CA ARG A 110 70.01 30.83 142.92
C ARG A 110 68.62 30.71 142.30
N GLU A 111 67.57 31.19 142.96
CA GLU A 111 66.21 31.20 142.41
C GLU A 111 66.11 32.08 141.15
N LEU A 112 66.89 33.17 141.06
CA LEU A 112 67.02 34.00 139.86
C LEU A 112 67.80 33.31 138.74
N GLU A 113 68.87 32.57 139.04
CA GLU A 113 69.61 31.77 138.05
C GLU A 113 68.75 30.62 137.51
N GLU A 114 68.00 29.93 138.38
CA GLU A 114 67.01 28.92 138.00
C GLU A 114 65.87 29.52 137.15
N LYS A 115 65.38 30.73 137.49
CA LYS A 115 64.42 31.47 136.65
C LYS A 115 65.03 31.93 135.33
N LEU A 116 66.30 32.33 135.30
CA LEU A 116 67.01 32.74 134.08
C LEU A 116 67.20 31.55 133.14
N ASP A 117 67.69 30.42 133.65
CA ASP A 117 67.83 29.16 132.92
C ASP A 117 66.47 28.63 132.43
N TYR A 118 65.41 28.69 133.26
CA TYR A 118 64.05 28.36 132.84
C TYR A 118 63.53 29.29 131.73
N LEU A 119 63.75 30.61 131.83
CA LEU A 119 63.38 31.58 130.81
C LEU A 119 64.20 31.39 129.52
N GLN A 120 65.47 31.03 129.62
CA GLN A 120 66.35 30.75 128.50
C GLN A 120 65.99 29.42 127.80
N LYS A 121 65.66 28.37 128.56
CA LYS A 121 65.09 27.10 128.04
C LYS A 121 63.72 27.32 127.41
N SER A 122 62.86 28.12 128.04
CA SER A 122 61.57 28.56 127.49
C SER A 122 61.74 29.35 126.20
N SER A 123 62.76 30.21 126.10
CA SER A 123 63.06 30.93 124.85
C SER A 123 63.55 29.98 123.78
N ALA A 124 64.58 29.17 124.05
CA ALA A 124 65.06 28.17 123.09
C ALA A 124 63.96 27.18 122.65
N GLN A 125 62.97 26.88 123.50
CA GLN A 125 61.78 26.12 123.13
C GLN A 125 60.82 26.93 122.23
N ARG A 126 60.54 28.20 122.56
CA ARG A 126 59.76 29.11 121.71
C ARG A 126 60.40 29.27 120.33
N ASP A 127 61.71 29.53 120.29
CA ASP A 127 62.50 29.70 119.05
C ASP A 127 62.44 28.44 118.18
N ARG A 128 62.51 27.24 118.78
CA ARG A 128 62.31 25.95 118.09
C ARG A 128 60.88 25.80 117.56
N THR A 129 59.85 26.16 118.33
CA THR A 129 58.46 26.09 117.85
C THR A 129 58.16 27.13 116.77
N GLU A 130 58.78 28.30 116.82
CA GLU A 130 58.66 29.34 115.80
C GLU A 130 59.38 28.95 114.51
N ALA A 131 60.56 28.30 114.61
CA ALA A 131 61.24 27.71 113.45
C ALA A 131 60.43 26.57 112.81
N LEU A 132 59.77 25.74 113.62
CA LEU A 132 58.84 24.70 113.14
C LEU A 132 57.60 25.30 112.46
N LEU A 133 56.99 26.33 113.04
CA LEU A 133 55.88 27.08 112.43
C LEU A 133 56.31 27.69 111.09
N LYS A 134 57.42 28.44 111.06
CA LYS A 134 57.99 29.01 109.83
C LYS A 134 58.36 27.98 108.77
N GLN A 135 58.60 26.72 109.15
CA GLN A 135 58.73 25.63 108.18
C GLN A 135 57.36 25.14 107.71
N LYS A 136 56.39 24.95 108.60
CA LYS A 136 55.01 24.58 108.22
C LYS A 136 54.32 25.64 107.36
N ASP A 137 54.60 26.92 107.57
CA ASP A 137 54.11 28.01 106.71
C ASP A 137 54.67 27.90 105.29
N LYS A 138 55.96 27.52 105.14
CA LYS A 138 56.56 27.24 103.82
C LYS A 138 55.97 25.97 103.19
N ASP A 139 55.80 24.90 103.96
CA ASP A 139 55.19 23.66 103.49
C ASP A 139 53.76 23.94 102.96
N CYS A 140 52.94 24.67 103.73
CA CYS A 140 51.60 25.11 103.35
C CYS A 140 51.61 26.04 102.12
N ALA A 141 52.53 27.00 102.06
CA ALA A 141 52.67 27.90 100.91
C ALA A 141 53.14 27.19 99.63
N GLN A 142 53.89 26.09 99.75
CA GLN A 142 54.24 25.24 98.61
C GLN A 142 53.05 24.38 98.19
N LEU A 143 52.38 23.71 99.14
CA LEU A 143 51.17 22.93 98.86
C LEU A 143 50.06 23.79 98.21
N ALA A 144 49.94 25.07 98.57
CA ALA A 144 49.03 26.01 97.92
C ALA A 144 49.37 26.21 96.42
N LYS A 145 50.65 26.46 96.10
CA LYS A 145 51.13 26.58 94.71
C LYS A 145 50.95 25.28 93.93
N ASP A 146 51.22 24.13 94.56
CA ASP A 146 51.06 22.83 93.93
C ASP A 146 49.57 22.55 93.64
N CYS A 147 48.67 22.93 94.55
CA CYS A 147 47.22 22.90 94.32
C CYS A 147 46.78 23.85 93.18
N GLU A 148 47.37 25.04 93.07
CA GLU A 148 47.09 25.97 91.98
C GLU A 148 47.61 25.46 90.63
N ALA A 149 48.82 24.91 90.59
CA ALA A 149 49.39 24.28 89.39
C ALA A 149 48.56 23.07 88.92
N LEU A 150 48.14 22.20 89.85
CA LEU A 150 47.26 21.07 89.54
C LEU A 150 45.87 21.52 89.06
N LYS A 151 45.29 22.59 89.63
CA LYS A 151 44.05 23.19 89.12
C LYS A 151 44.22 23.75 87.71
N ALA A 152 45.32 24.44 87.42
CA ALA A 152 45.63 24.96 86.10
C ALA A 152 45.80 23.82 85.08
N GLN A 153 46.55 22.76 85.44
CA GLN A 153 46.72 21.58 84.60
C GLN A 153 45.40 20.85 84.33
N ALA A 154 44.57 20.63 85.36
CA ALA A 154 43.25 20.02 85.20
C ALA A 154 42.33 20.87 84.31
N THR A 155 42.36 22.19 84.45
CA THR A 155 41.60 23.12 83.60
C THR A 155 42.07 23.06 82.14
N SER A 156 43.39 23.00 81.92
CA SER A 156 43.98 22.84 80.57
C SER A 156 43.54 21.54 79.92
N LEU A 157 43.62 20.42 80.64
CA LEU A 157 43.22 19.10 80.14
C LEU A 157 41.70 19.00 79.88
N LEU A 158 40.87 19.67 80.69
CA LEU A 158 39.43 19.79 80.43
C LEU A 158 39.14 20.61 79.16
N GLY A 159 39.90 21.68 78.91
CA GLY A 159 39.85 22.44 77.66
C GLY A 159 40.19 21.58 76.45
N GLU A 160 41.36 20.92 76.47
CA GLU A 160 41.80 19.99 75.42
C GLU A 160 40.82 18.84 75.16
N LEU A 161 40.22 18.28 76.22
CA LEU A 161 39.22 17.21 76.10
C LEU A 161 37.95 17.73 75.42
N ASN A 162 37.48 18.90 75.81
CA ASN A 162 36.30 19.55 75.21
C ASN A 162 36.55 19.94 73.74
N GLU A 163 37.73 20.45 73.40
CA GLU A 163 38.13 20.72 72.01
C GLU A 163 38.16 19.44 71.17
N ARG A 164 38.76 18.36 71.68
CA ARG A 164 38.76 17.07 70.98
C ARG A 164 37.36 16.46 70.87
N GLN A 165 36.48 16.65 71.86
CA GLN A 165 35.07 16.23 71.77
C GLN A 165 34.31 17.00 70.69
N ILE A 166 34.54 18.31 70.55
CA ILE A 166 33.95 19.14 69.49
C ILE A 166 34.47 18.72 68.10
N LEU A 167 35.77 18.39 67.97
CA LEU A 167 36.35 17.91 66.72
C LEU A 167 35.83 16.50 66.34
N LEU A 168 35.69 15.60 67.32
CA LEU A 168 35.10 14.28 67.13
C LEU A 168 33.65 14.39 66.65
N GLN A 169 32.83 15.22 67.31
CA GLN A 169 31.44 15.46 66.93
C GLN A 169 31.32 15.96 65.48
N LYS A 170 32.15 16.94 65.07
CA LYS A 170 32.19 17.43 63.68
C LYS A 170 32.53 16.31 62.69
N SER A 171 33.54 15.49 63.01
CA SER A 171 33.93 14.37 62.15
C SER A 171 32.85 13.29 62.04
N ASP A 172 32.11 13.02 63.13
CA ASP A 172 30.96 12.10 63.12
C ASP A 172 29.78 12.65 62.32
N ASP A 173 29.52 13.95 62.36
CA ASP A 173 28.46 14.58 61.58
C ASP A 173 28.82 14.67 60.08
N GLU A 174 30.10 14.96 59.75
CA GLU A 174 30.62 14.83 58.39
C GLU A 174 30.52 13.39 57.87
N ARG A 175 30.86 12.40 58.70
CA ARG A 175 30.74 10.96 58.38
C ARG A 175 29.29 10.57 58.06
N LYS A 176 28.32 10.93 58.90
CA LYS A 176 26.89 10.70 58.64
C LYS A 176 26.46 11.32 57.31
N MET A 177 26.85 12.56 57.05
CA MET A 177 26.48 13.27 55.83
C MET A 177 27.15 12.71 54.57
N LEU A 178 28.28 12.00 54.70
CA LEU A 178 28.89 11.20 53.63
C LEU A 178 28.21 9.84 53.46
N GLU A 179 27.81 9.17 54.54
CA GLU A 179 27.05 7.92 54.53
C GLU A 179 25.66 8.10 53.87
N GLU A 180 24.94 9.17 54.20
CA GLU A 180 23.66 9.53 53.56
C GLU A 180 23.83 9.80 52.06
N LYS A 181 24.87 10.53 51.66
CA LYS A 181 25.22 10.75 50.24
C LYS A 181 25.55 9.43 49.54
N LEU A 182 26.30 8.54 50.18
CA LEU A 182 26.63 7.23 49.62
C LEU A 182 25.36 6.38 49.43
N VAL A 183 24.49 6.29 50.44
CA VAL A 183 23.20 5.58 50.35
C VAL A 183 22.31 6.17 49.24
N SER A 184 22.28 7.50 49.10
CA SER A 184 21.56 8.18 48.02
C SER A 184 22.12 7.83 46.64
N LYS A 185 23.45 7.86 46.47
CA LYS A 185 24.12 7.50 45.21
C LYS A 185 23.97 6.02 44.86
N VAL A 186 24.03 5.10 45.84
CA VAL A 186 23.78 3.67 45.64
C VAL A 186 22.34 3.43 45.18
N LYS A 187 21.34 4.07 45.81
CA LYS A 187 19.94 3.99 45.37
C LYS A 187 19.74 4.50 43.94
N ALA A 188 20.38 5.62 43.59
CA ALA A 188 20.33 6.19 42.24
C ALA A 188 21.02 5.28 41.19
N LEU A 189 22.17 4.70 41.52
CA LEU A 189 22.87 3.74 40.66
C LEU A 189 22.02 2.51 40.40
N GLN A 190 21.46 1.88 41.45
CA GLN A 190 20.57 0.73 41.30
C GLN A 190 19.28 1.06 40.52
N ALA A 191 18.82 2.31 40.51
CA ALA A 191 17.69 2.72 39.67
C ALA A 191 18.12 2.77 38.18
N ALA A 192 19.28 3.36 37.88
CA ALA A 192 19.84 3.41 36.53
C ALA A 192 20.20 2.02 35.98
N GLU A 193 20.72 1.11 36.81
CA GLU A 193 20.99 -0.29 36.45
C GLU A 193 19.72 -1.04 36.04
N ARG A 194 18.62 -0.86 36.78
CA ARG A 194 17.31 -1.47 36.45
C ARG A 194 16.73 -0.89 35.15
N GLU A 195 16.86 0.42 34.92
CA GLU A 195 16.40 1.06 33.69
C GLU A 195 17.23 0.61 32.47
N LEU A 196 18.56 0.53 32.58
CA LEU A 196 19.41 0.00 31.51
C LEU A 196 19.10 -1.47 31.19
N GLU A 197 18.79 -2.28 32.20
CA GLU A 197 18.38 -3.68 32.01
C GLU A 197 16.97 -3.80 31.40
N GLN A 198 16.06 -2.89 31.72
CA GLN A 198 14.76 -2.76 31.06
C GLN A 198 14.91 -2.36 29.60
N GLN A 199 15.74 -1.37 29.29
CA GLN A 199 16.03 -0.93 27.92
C GLN A 199 16.70 -2.05 27.11
N ARG A 200 17.65 -2.80 27.69
CA ARG A 200 18.25 -3.99 27.05
C ARG A 200 17.19 -5.03 26.65
N LYS A 201 16.23 -5.32 27.53
CA LYS A 201 15.11 -6.23 27.24
C LYS A 201 14.19 -5.69 26.14
N GLN A 202 13.86 -4.40 26.16
CA GLN A 202 13.07 -3.77 25.08
C GLN A 202 13.81 -3.81 23.73
N HIS A 203 15.11 -3.52 23.71
CA HIS A 203 15.93 -3.60 22.50
C HIS A 203 16.07 -5.04 21.97
N HIS A 204 16.19 -6.04 22.85
CA HIS A 204 16.20 -7.46 22.44
C HIS A 204 14.89 -7.84 21.76
N VAL A 205 13.73 -7.56 22.37
CA VAL A 205 12.41 -7.86 21.78
C VAL A 205 12.19 -7.08 20.47
N ALA A 206 12.67 -5.85 20.37
CA ALA A 206 12.63 -5.08 19.13
C ALA A 206 13.50 -5.69 18.02
N ASN A 207 14.70 -6.18 18.37
CA ASN A 207 15.60 -6.85 17.43
C ASN A 207 15.02 -8.19 16.95
N ASP A 208 14.49 -9.01 17.85
CA ASP A 208 13.84 -10.29 17.51
C ASP A 208 12.64 -10.08 16.57
N LYS A 209 11.84 -9.02 16.81
CA LYS A 209 10.74 -8.63 15.91
C LYS A 209 11.25 -8.23 14.52
N LEU A 210 12.35 -7.48 14.44
CA LEU A 210 12.97 -7.10 13.16
C LEU A 210 13.56 -8.32 12.44
N LEU A 211 14.19 -9.25 13.16
CA LEU A 211 14.72 -10.51 12.62
C LEU A 211 13.60 -11.35 11.98
N LEU A 212 12.47 -11.52 12.67
CA LEU A 212 11.29 -12.20 12.14
C LEU A 212 10.68 -11.47 10.93
N GLN A 213 10.69 -10.13 10.92
CA GLN A 213 10.24 -9.35 9.76
C GLN A 213 11.16 -9.54 8.55
N VAL A 214 12.48 -9.52 8.74
CA VAL A 214 13.46 -9.80 7.67
C VAL A 214 13.26 -11.21 7.14
N GLN A 215 13.20 -12.23 8.01
CA GLN A 215 12.98 -13.62 7.60
C GLN A 215 11.67 -13.82 6.83
N SER A 216 10.61 -13.10 7.19
CA SER A 216 9.33 -13.10 6.46
C SER A 216 9.48 -12.52 5.04
N LEU A 217 10.16 -11.38 4.91
CA LEU A 217 10.42 -10.73 3.63
C LEU A 217 11.38 -11.54 2.74
N GLU A 218 12.39 -12.20 3.31
CA GLU A 218 13.28 -13.11 2.59
C GLU A 218 12.54 -14.32 2.03
N ASN A 219 11.61 -14.89 2.81
CA ASN A 219 10.75 -15.99 2.35
C ASN A 219 9.79 -15.56 1.25
N ALA A 220 9.22 -14.35 1.33
CA ALA A 220 8.38 -13.78 0.27
C ALA A 220 9.19 -13.54 -1.02
N LEU A 221 10.35 -12.88 -0.92
CA LEU A 221 11.25 -12.66 -2.05
C LEU A 221 11.73 -13.97 -2.70
N LYS A 222 11.90 -15.03 -1.91
CA LYS A 222 12.23 -16.38 -2.39
C LYS A 222 11.07 -17.02 -3.18
N SER A 223 9.82 -16.83 -2.77
CA SER A 223 8.66 -17.34 -3.53
C SER A 223 8.41 -16.52 -4.80
N GLU A 224 8.54 -15.19 -4.76
CA GLU A 224 8.46 -14.32 -5.95
C GLU A 224 9.50 -14.70 -7.01
N ARG A 225 10.75 -14.95 -6.61
CA ARG A 225 11.81 -15.44 -7.52
C ARG A 225 11.47 -16.79 -8.16
N HIS A 226 10.73 -17.66 -7.46
CA HIS A 226 10.23 -18.90 -8.04
C HIS A 226 9.10 -18.64 -9.04
N VAL A 227 8.11 -17.81 -8.70
CA VAL A 227 7.02 -17.43 -9.63
C VAL A 227 7.59 -16.80 -10.90
N VAL A 228 8.52 -15.84 -10.80
CA VAL A 228 9.17 -15.19 -11.95
C VAL A 228 9.93 -16.20 -12.83
N THR A 229 10.52 -17.25 -12.25
CA THR A 229 11.20 -18.29 -13.04
C THR A 229 10.23 -19.28 -13.71
N GLU A 230 9.06 -19.55 -13.15
CA GLU A 230 7.99 -20.31 -13.84
C GLU A 230 7.29 -19.49 -14.93
N GLU A 231 6.96 -18.22 -14.68
CA GLU A 231 6.38 -17.33 -15.71
C GLU A 231 7.35 -17.12 -16.89
N LYS A 232 8.65 -17.05 -16.63
CA LYS A 232 9.66 -17.03 -17.71
C LYS A 232 9.63 -18.29 -18.57
N LYS A 233 9.44 -19.48 -17.99
CA LYS A 233 9.28 -20.73 -18.77
C LYS A 233 8.00 -20.71 -19.60
N LYS A 234 6.86 -20.30 -19.01
CA LYS A 234 5.58 -20.16 -19.72
C LYS A 234 5.68 -19.19 -20.90
N LEU A 235 6.36 -18.06 -20.72
CA LEU A 235 6.61 -17.09 -21.79
C LEU A 235 7.43 -17.72 -22.93
N SER A 236 8.51 -18.44 -22.63
CA SER A 236 9.30 -19.14 -23.67
C SER A 236 8.53 -20.27 -24.36
N GLN A 237 7.65 -20.98 -23.64
CA GLN A 237 6.74 -21.97 -24.24
C GLN A 237 5.73 -21.31 -25.20
N LEU A 238 5.12 -20.19 -24.79
CA LEU A 238 4.17 -19.43 -25.62
C LEU A 238 4.85 -18.82 -26.86
N GLN A 239 6.08 -18.29 -26.70
CA GLN A 239 6.91 -17.82 -27.81
C GLN A 239 7.18 -18.95 -28.81
N HIS A 240 7.60 -20.13 -28.34
CA HIS A 240 7.85 -21.29 -29.19
C HIS A 240 6.57 -21.75 -29.92
N ALA A 241 5.44 -21.84 -29.22
CA ALA A 241 4.15 -22.19 -29.82
C ALA A 241 3.72 -21.19 -30.90
N TYR A 242 3.89 -19.89 -30.65
CA TYR A 242 3.63 -18.84 -31.64
C TYR A 242 4.54 -18.97 -32.88
N THR A 243 5.84 -19.22 -32.68
CA THR A 243 6.78 -19.47 -33.81
C THR A 243 6.39 -20.70 -34.62
N CYS A 244 5.91 -21.78 -33.99
CA CYS A 244 5.38 -22.94 -34.71
C CYS A 244 4.13 -22.57 -35.52
N LEU A 245 3.10 -21.98 -34.89
CA LEU A 245 1.88 -21.57 -35.59
C LEU A 245 2.15 -20.62 -36.77
N PHE A 246 3.09 -19.68 -36.61
CA PHE A 246 3.49 -18.77 -37.70
C PHE A 246 4.14 -19.52 -38.87
N ARG A 247 5.09 -20.43 -38.59
CA ARG A 247 5.73 -21.27 -39.62
C ARG A 247 4.72 -22.18 -40.32
N ASP A 248 3.80 -22.76 -39.56
CA ASP A 248 2.83 -23.72 -40.08
C ASP A 248 1.77 -22.98 -40.96
N TYR A 249 1.43 -21.73 -40.62
CA TYR A 249 0.61 -20.82 -41.44
C TYR A 249 1.32 -20.35 -42.72
N ASP A 250 2.59 -19.94 -42.63
CA ASP A 250 3.43 -19.57 -43.79
C ASP A 250 3.63 -20.75 -44.76
N SER A 251 3.87 -21.96 -44.22
CA SER A 251 3.92 -23.20 -44.99
C SER A 251 2.59 -23.49 -45.68
N LYS A 252 1.46 -23.29 -44.97
CA LYS A 252 0.12 -23.46 -45.54
C LYS A 252 -0.11 -22.49 -46.70
N LEU A 253 0.12 -21.19 -46.53
CA LEU A 253 -0.03 -20.17 -47.59
C LEU A 253 0.81 -20.52 -48.83
N LYS A 254 2.04 -21.01 -48.65
CA LYS A 254 2.91 -21.43 -49.76
C LYS A 254 2.37 -22.66 -50.50
N SER A 255 1.83 -23.64 -49.76
CA SER A 255 1.22 -24.82 -50.36
C SER A 255 -0.09 -24.52 -51.13
N GLU A 256 -1.00 -23.74 -50.54
CA GLU A 256 -2.27 -23.37 -51.19
C GLU A 256 -2.03 -22.43 -52.38
N GLY A 257 -1.10 -21.47 -52.27
CA GLY A 257 -0.71 -20.62 -53.40
C GLY A 257 -0.11 -21.40 -54.58
N GLY A 258 0.73 -22.40 -54.30
CA GLY A 258 1.31 -23.27 -55.34
C GLY A 258 0.27 -24.16 -56.03
N ASP A 259 -0.62 -24.79 -55.26
CA ASP A 259 -1.71 -25.63 -55.77
C ASP A 259 -2.71 -24.82 -56.62
N LEU A 260 -3.10 -23.62 -56.16
CA LEU A 260 -3.95 -22.71 -56.92
C LEU A 260 -3.27 -22.21 -58.21
N SER A 261 -1.96 -21.95 -58.18
CA SER A 261 -1.20 -21.57 -59.38
C SER A 261 -1.17 -22.70 -60.41
N SER A 262 -0.89 -23.95 -60.00
CA SER A 262 -0.91 -25.11 -60.91
C SER A 262 -2.28 -25.30 -61.55
N LYS A 263 -3.35 -25.19 -60.75
CA LYS A 263 -4.74 -25.31 -61.22
C LYS A 263 -5.15 -24.18 -62.17
N LEU A 264 -4.66 -22.96 -61.95
CA LEU A 264 -4.87 -21.84 -62.87
C LEU A 264 -4.19 -22.12 -64.21
N GLU A 265 -2.90 -22.48 -64.22
CA GLU A 265 -2.18 -22.81 -65.44
C GLU A 265 -2.79 -24.01 -66.18
N GLU A 266 -3.28 -25.03 -65.47
CA GLU A 266 -3.99 -26.17 -66.05
C GLU A 266 -5.31 -25.75 -66.70
N ALA A 267 -6.06 -24.84 -66.07
CA ALA A 267 -7.28 -24.28 -66.64
C ALA A 267 -6.99 -23.40 -67.87
N GLU A 268 -5.92 -22.59 -67.85
CA GLU A 268 -5.46 -21.79 -68.99
C GLU A 268 -5.03 -22.66 -70.17
N ARG A 269 -4.23 -23.72 -69.91
CA ARG A 269 -3.86 -24.72 -70.92
C ARG A 269 -5.11 -25.42 -71.50
N ALA A 270 -6.07 -25.78 -70.66
CA ALA A 270 -7.32 -26.40 -71.11
C ALA A 270 -8.22 -25.43 -71.90
N LEU A 271 -8.20 -24.13 -71.60
CA LEU A 271 -8.90 -23.09 -72.37
C LEU A 271 -8.24 -22.88 -73.73
N ALA A 272 -6.92 -22.84 -73.82
CA ALA A 272 -6.20 -22.77 -75.09
C ALA A 272 -6.53 -23.96 -76.01
N ILE A 273 -6.49 -25.19 -75.48
CA ILE A 273 -6.87 -26.40 -76.24
C ILE A 273 -8.34 -26.37 -76.71
N LYS A 274 -9.25 -25.81 -75.90
CA LYS A 274 -10.65 -25.60 -76.30
C LYS A 274 -10.79 -24.53 -77.38
N GLN A 275 -9.98 -23.47 -77.33
CA GLN A 275 -9.97 -22.41 -78.35
C GLN A 275 -9.47 -22.97 -79.70
N ASP A 276 -8.36 -23.71 -79.70
CA ASP A 276 -7.83 -24.42 -80.88
C ASP A 276 -8.88 -25.37 -81.50
N LEU A 277 -9.68 -26.05 -80.67
CA LEU A 277 -10.76 -26.93 -81.14
C LEU A 277 -11.95 -26.13 -81.70
N ILE A 278 -12.33 -25.02 -81.06
CA ILE A 278 -13.38 -24.11 -81.54
C ILE A 278 -13.00 -23.54 -82.91
N ASP A 279 -11.75 -23.15 -83.11
CA ASP A 279 -11.31 -22.54 -84.37
C ASP A 279 -11.17 -23.56 -85.50
N LYS A 280 -10.77 -24.80 -85.21
CA LYS A 280 -10.88 -25.93 -86.16
C LYS A 280 -12.33 -26.23 -86.54
N LEU A 281 -13.25 -26.27 -85.57
CA LEU A 281 -14.67 -26.48 -85.85
C LEU A 281 -15.29 -25.35 -86.67
N LYS A 282 -14.82 -24.11 -86.53
CA LYS A 282 -15.20 -23.00 -87.43
C LYS A 282 -14.69 -23.22 -88.86
N GLU A 283 -13.43 -23.64 -89.02
CA GLU A 283 -12.84 -23.96 -90.33
C GLU A 283 -13.59 -25.10 -91.04
N GLU A 284 -13.88 -26.19 -90.32
CA GLU A 284 -14.69 -27.31 -90.81
C GLU A 284 -16.11 -26.86 -91.21
N VAL A 285 -16.76 -26.00 -90.42
CA VAL A 285 -18.09 -25.43 -90.73
C VAL A 285 -18.04 -24.55 -91.98
N GLU A 286 -17.00 -23.74 -92.18
CA GLU A 286 -16.88 -22.90 -93.38
C GLU A 286 -16.62 -23.74 -94.64
N GLN A 287 -15.80 -24.79 -94.54
CA GLN A 287 -15.61 -25.77 -95.61
C GLN A 287 -16.91 -26.52 -95.97
N GLN A 288 -17.73 -26.85 -94.96
CA GLN A 288 -19.03 -27.46 -95.16
C GLN A 288 -20.04 -26.50 -95.82
N LYS A 289 -20.03 -25.20 -95.48
CA LYS A 289 -20.85 -24.18 -96.18
C LYS A 289 -20.51 -24.10 -97.67
N GLY A 290 -19.23 -23.95 -98.01
CA GLY A 290 -18.80 -23.89 -99.43
C GLY A 290 -19.12 -25.16 -100.20
N SER A 291 -19.18 -26.31 -99.53
CA SER A 291 -19.68 -27.57 -100.10
C SER A 291 -21.21 -27.54 -100.30
N LEU A 292 -21.96 -27.00 -99.34
CA LEU A 292 -23.42 -26.87 -99.37
C LEU A 292 -23.91 -25.89 -100.45
N GLU A 293 -23.14 -24.84 -100.76
CA GLU A 293 -23.41 -23.89 -101.86
C GLU A 293 -23.47 -24.56 -103.24
N THR A 294 -22.92 -25.77 -103.39
CA THR A 294 -23.06 -26.55 -104.63
C THR A 294 -24.44 -27.18 -104.80
N VAL A 295 -25.20 -27.39 -103.71
CA VAL A 295 -26.48 -28.10 -103.74
C VAL A 295 -27.56 -27.34 -104.51
N PRO A 296 -27.75 -26.01 -104.36
CA PRO A 296 -28.65 -25.24 -105.23
C PRO A 296 -28.28 -25.33 -106.72
N VAL A 297 -26.99 -25.33 -107.05
CA VAL A 297 -26.51 -25.42 -108.45
C VAL A 297 -26.82 -26.79 -109.05
N LEU A 298 -26.55 -27.87 -108.31
CA LEU A 298 -26.86 -29.23 -108.73
C LEU A 298 -28.38 -29.48 -108.80
N THR A 299 -29.17 -28.84 -107.93
CA THR A 299 -30.63 -28.90 -107.95
C THR A 299 -31.17 -28.22 -109.21
N ALA A 300 -30.75 -27.00 -109.50
CA ALA A 300 -31.11 -26.28 -110.73
C ALA A 300 -30.69 -27.05 -112.00
N GLN A 301 -29.50 -27.67 -111.99
CA GLN A 301 -29.03 -28.50 -113.11
C GLN A 301 -29.93 -29.74 -113.34
N ALA A 302 -30.42 -30.37 -112.28
CA ALA A 302 -31.37 -31.48 -112.36
C ALA A 302 -32.76 -31.02 -112.82
N GLU A 303 -33.22 -29.83 -112.41
CA GLU A 303 -34.47 -29.24 -112.88
C GLU A 303 -34.43 -28.88 -114.37
N ILE A 304 -33.30 -28.33 -114.85
CA ILE A 304 -33.06 -28.05 -116.27
C ILE A 304 -33.12 -29.36 -117.08
N TYR A 305 -32.35 -30.39 -116.71
CA TYR A 305 -32.38 -31.68 -117.42
C TYR A 305 -33.77 -32.35 -117.41
N LYS A 306 -34.55 -32.17 -116.33
CA LYS A 306 -35.94 -32.62 -116.25
C LYS A 306 -36.85 -31.85 -117.21
N ALA A 307 -36.66 -30.54 -117.35
CA ALA A 307 -37.40 -29.71 -118.30
C ALA A 307 -37.04 -30.06 -119.76
N ASP A 308 -35.75 -30.19 -120.07
CA ASP A 308 -35.24 -30.59 -121.39
C ASP A 308 -35.79 -31.97 -121.80
N PHE A 309 -35.77 -32.95 -120.90
CA PHE A 309 -36.33 -34.28 -121.14
C PHE A 309 -37.84 -34.25 -121.41
N LEU A 310 -38.59 -33.42 -120.69
CA LEU A 310 -40.03 -33.26 -120.92
C LEU A 310 -40.32 -32.56 -122.26
N ALA A 311 -39.53 -31.55 -122.63
CA ALA A 311 -39.65 -30.84 -123.89
C ALA A 311 -39.31 -31.73 -125.11
N GLU A 312 -38.23 -32.52 -125.03
CA GLU A 312 -37.89 -33.51 -126.06
C GLU A 312 -38.98 -34.59 -126.16
N ARG A 313 -39.53 -35.06 -125.02
CA ARG A 313 -40.65 -36.02 -125.04
C ARG A 313 -41.90 -35.44 -125.71
N GLU A 314 -42.28 -34.20 -125.38
CA GLU A 314 -43.41 -33.52 -126.01
C GLU A 314 -43.18 -33.28 -127.52
N ALA A 315 -41.96 -32.95 -127.92
CA ALA A 315 -41.58 -32.85 -129.34
C ALA A 315 -41.67 -34.22 -130.04
N ARG A 316 -41.25 -35.30 -129.37
CA ARG A 316 -41.34 -36.69 -129.84
C ARG A 316 -42.79 -37.15 -130.01
N GLU A 317 -43.65 -36.83 -129.05
CA GLU A 317 -45.09 -37.11 -129.07
C GLU A 317 -45.77 -36.38 -130.24
N LYS A 318 -45.50 -35.07 -130.41
CA LYS A 318 -46.00 -34.27 -131.55
C LYS A 318 -45.50 -34.77 -132.91
N LEU A 319 -44.26 -35.28 -132.98
CA LEU A 319 -43.72 -35.88 -134.20
C LEU A 319 -44.39 -37.22 -134.51
N ASN A 320 -44.69 -38.03 -133.49
CA ASN A 320 -45.42 -39.28 -133.68
C ASN A 320 -46.89 -39.04 -134.08
N GLN A 321 -47.56 -38.05 -133.49
CA GLN A 321 -48.91 -37.61 -133.93
C GLN A 321 -48.91 -37.24 -135.42
N LYS A 322 -47.99 -36.38 -135.87
CA LYS A 322 -47.87 -36.02 -137.29
C LYS A 322 -47.54 -37.20 -138.21
N LYS A 323 -46.76 -38.16 -137.72
CA LYS A 323 -46.48 -39.42 -138.44
C LYS A 323 -47.76 -40.26 -138.58
N GLU A 324 -48.57 -40.36 -137.53
CA GLU A 324 -49.84 -41.09 -137.56
C GLU A 324 -50.87 -40.39 -138.47
N GLU A 325 -51.00 -39.06 -138.39
CA GLU A 325 -51.79 -38.24 -139.32
C GLU A 325 -51.39 -38.47 -140.79
N LEU A 326 -50.08 -38.41 -141.11
CA LEU A 326 -49.57 -38.63 -142.46
C LEU A 326 -49.75 -40.08 -142.93
N GLN A 327 -49.64 -41.05 -142.02
CA GLN A 327 -49.83 -42.46 -142.34
C GLN A 327 -51.32 -42.79 -142.54
N GLU A 328 -52.23 -42.11 -141.84
CA GLU A 328 -53.66 -42.18 -142.12
C GLU A 328 -53.99 -41.52 -143.47
N GLN A 329 -53.49 -40.31 -143.75
CA GLN A 329 -53.66 -39.64 -145.05
C GLN A 329 -53.15 -40.50 -146.21
N PHE A 330 -52.00 -41.16 -146.05
CA PHE A 330 -51.47 -42.10 -147.04
C PHE A 330 -52.38 -43.33 -147.23
N THR A 331 -52.96 -43.84 -146.14
CA THR A 331 -53.91 -44.97 -146.18
C THR A 331 -55.23 -44.57 -146.86
N GLN A 332 -55.75 -43.37 -146.57
CA GLN A 332 -56.91 -42.78 -147.24
C GLN A 332 -56.63 -42.56 -148.74
N ALA A 333 -55.44 -42.06 -149.11
CA ALA A 333 -55.03 -41.88 -150.50
C ALA A 333 -54.88 -43.21 -151.26
N LEU A 334 -54.37 -44.27 -150.60
CA LEU A 334 -54.35 -45.62 -151.19
C LEU A 334 -55.78 -46.16 -151.40
N ALA A 335 -56.66 -46.00 -150.42
CA ALA A 335 -58.07 -46.40 -150.54
C ALA A 335 -58.79 -45.63 -151.67
N GLU A 336 -58.50 -44.34 -151.86
CA GLU A 336 -59.03 -43.55 -152.96
C GLU A 336 -58.44 -43.97 -154.32
N ILE A 337 -57.15 -44.34 -154.39
CA ILE A 337 -56.55 -44.95 -155.59
C ILE A 337 -57.23 -46.28 -155.92
N GLU A 338 -57.58 -47.10 -154.92
CA GLU A 338 -58.35 -48.33 -155.14
C GLU A 338 -59.79 -48.04 -155.55
N ARG A 339 -60.46 -47.05 -154.95
CA ARG A 339 -61.81 -46.61 -155.36
C ARG A 339 -61.81 -46.13 -156.82
N LEU A 340 -60.83 -45.33 -157.22
CA LEU A 340 -60.66 -44.85 -158.59
C LEU A 340 -60.29 -45.96 -159.58
N LYS A 341 -59.53 -47.00 -159.17
CA LYS A 341 -59.32 -48.22 -159.98
C LYS A 341 -60.63 -49.00 -160.18
N HIS A 342 -61.45 -49.13 -159.15
CA HIS A 342 -62.79 -49.73 -159.25
C HIS A 342 -63.71 -48.89 -160.16
N GLU A 343 -63.65 -47.56 -160.09
CA GLU A 343 -64.40 -46.67 -160.97
C GLU A 343 -63.92 -46.73 -162.43
N LEU A 344 -62.61 -46.83 -162.67
CA LEU A 344 -62.03 -47.03 -164.01
C LEU A 344 -62.43 -48.38 -164.62
N THR A 345 -62.40 -49.47 -163.85
CA THR A 345 -62.86 -50.78 -164.32
C THR A 345 -64.37 -50.84 -164.51
N ALA A 346 -65.15 -50.08 -163.73
CA ALA A 346 -66.57 -49.88 -163.97
C ALA A 346 -66.83 -49.09 -165.27
N ARG A 347 -66.08 -48.01 -165.54
CA ARG A 347 -66.13 -47.27 -166.82
C ARG A 347 -65.77 -48.16 -168.02
N ALA A 348 -64.70 -48.94 -167.93
CA ALA A 348 -64.28 -49.86 -168.99
C ALA A 348 -65.37 -50.90 -169.31
N ARG A 349 -66.07 -51.43 -168.29
CA ARG A 349 -67.24 -52.30 -168.48
C ARG A 349 -68.41 -51.56 -169.14
N LEU A 350 -68.66 -50.30 -168.76
CA LEU A 350 -69.72 -49.46 -169.34
C LEU A 350 -69.46 -49.15 -170.82
N GLU A 351 -68.21 -48.94 -171.21
CA GLU A 351 -67.80 -48.73 -172.61
C GLU A 351 -67.89 -50.03 -173.42
N GLN A 352 -67.49 -51.18 -172.85
CA GLN A 352 -67.74 -52.50 -173.45
C GLN A 352 -69.24 -52.77 -173.72
N MET A 353 -70.13 -52.24 -172.87
CA MET A 353 -71.58 -52.38 -173.04
C MET A 353 -72.12 -51.49 -174.18
N LYS A 354 -71.49 -50.34 -174.46
CA LYS A 354 -71.87 -49.45 -175.57
C LYS A 354 -71.51 -50.01 -176.95
N LEU A 355 -70.48 -50.84 -177.08
CA LEU A 355 -70.07 -51.41 -178.38
C LEU A 355 -71.01 -52.49 -178.96
N LYS A 356 -72.13 -52.81 -178.30
CA LYS A 356 -73.05 -53.88 -178.70
C LYS A 356 -74.45 -53.44 -179.17
N HIS A 357 -74.66 -52.14 -179.38
CA HIS A 357 -75.96 -51.59 -179.82
C HIS A 357 -75.77 -50.52 -180.91
N MET A 358 -75.47 -50.95 -182.14
CA MET A 358 -75.31 -50.08 -183.31
C MET A 358 -75.88 -50.74 -184.59
N ASP A 359 -77.21 -50.76 -184.70
CA ASP A 359 -77.97 -50.89 -185.96
C ASP A 359 -79.37 -50.27 -185.75
N ASP A 360 -80.02 -49.86 -186.84
CA ASP A 360 -81.42 -49.36 -186.95
C ASP A 360 -81.89 -48.20 -186.02
N PHE A 361 -81.38 -46.98 -186.23
CA PHE A 361 -82.17 -45.87 -186.85
C PHE A 361 -81.31 -44.59 -187.07
N PRO A 362 -81.52 -43.80 -188.16
CA PRO A 362 -80.62 -42.70 -188.50
C PRO A 362 -81.02 -41.28 -188.02
N ALA A 363 -80.00 -40.55 -187.56
CA ALA A 363 -79.75 -39.11 -187.67
C ALA A 363 -80.88 -38.05 -187.54
N ARG A 364 -80.71 -37.12 -186.58
CA ARG A 364 -80.80 -35.67 -186.88
C ARG A 364 -79.99 -34.77 -185.94
N GLN A 365 -79.50 -33.64 -186.47
CA GLN A 365 -78.85 -32.54 -185.74
C GLN A 365 -79.83 -31.36 -185.55
N THR A 366 -79.79 -30.68 -184.39
CA THR A 366 -80.35 -29.32 -184.11
C THR A 366 -79.89 -28.80 -182.72
N HIS A 367 -80.08 -27.52 -182.34
CA HIS A 367 -79.26 -26.34 -182.74
C HIS A 367 -79.83 -25.02 -182.13
N ILE A 368 -79.20 -24.49 -181.05
CA ILE A 368 -79.10 -23.03 -180.68
C ILE A 368 -80.46 -22.31 -180.32
N PRO A 369 -80.55 -21.11 -179.67
CA PRO A 369 -79.55 -20.16 -179.15
C PRO A 369 -79.47 -19.97 -177.58
N PRO A 370 -79.99 -18.94 -176.84
CA PRO A 370 -79.13 -18.24 -175.84
C PRO A 370 -79.77 -17.67 -174.52
N GLN A 371 -78.94 -16.96 -173.69
CA GLN A 371 -79.30 -15.95 -172.62
C GLN A 371 -79.99 -16.48 -171.31
N GLN A 372 -79.93 -15.86 -170.10
CA GLN A 372 -79.18 -14.73 -169.48
C GLN A 372 -79.28 -14.70 -167.91
N VAL A 373 -78.40 -13.93 -167.22
CA VAL A 373 -78.66 -13.05 -166.00
C VAL A 373 -78.69 -13.58 -164.51
N VAL A 374 -77.70 -13.11 -163.72
CA VAL A 374 -77.55 -12.70 -162.25
C VAL A 374 -77.88 -13.57 -160.99
N GLY A 375 -77.09 -13.35 -159.90
CA GLY A 375 -77.42 -13.60 -158.47
C GLY A 375 -76.23 -13.62 -157.45
N PHE A 376 -76.26 -12.86 -156.34
CA PHE A 376 -75.24 -12.74 -155.22
C PHE A 376 -75.96 -12.78 -153.82
N PRO A 377 -75.35 -12.74 -152.58
CA PRO A 377 -73.96 -12.54 -152.06
C PRO A 377 -73.44 -13.71 -151.14
N GLY A 378 -72.47 -13.69 -150.17
CA GLY A 378 -71.53 -12.72 -149.51
C GLY A 378 -71.99 -12.24 -148.10
N ALA A 379 -71.23 -12.10 -146.98
CA ALA A 379 -69.81 -12.31 -146.52
C ALA A 379 -69.83 -12.71 -144.99
N GLY A 380 -68.88 -12.58 -144.03
CA GLY A 380 -67.51 -12.00 -143.78
C GLY A 380 -67.24 -11.87 -142.23
N PHE A 381 -66.09 -11.46 -141.60
CA PHE A 381 -64.67 -11.30 -142.00
C PHE A 381 -63.68 -10.93 -140.80
N ASN A 382 -62.76 -11.83 -140.37
CA ASN A 382 -61.36 -11.62 -139.86
C ASN A 382 -60.87 -10.99 -138.47
N THR A 383 -59.82 -11.63 -137.89
CA THR A 383 -58.54 -11.20 -137.17
C THR A 383 -58.38 -10.23 -135.94
N VAL A 384 -57.93 -10.75 -134.76
CA VAL A 384 -56.62 -10.59 -133.98
C VAL A 384 -55.87 -9.21 -133.88
N PRO A 385 -55.07 -8.77 -132.82
CA PRO A 385 -54.84 -9.06 -131.35
C PRO A 385 -54.92 -7.76 -130.42
N PRO A 386 -53.96 -7.26 -129.55
CA PRO A 386 -53.02 -7.78 -128.49
C PRO A 386 -52.88 -6.98 -127.11
N ASN A 387 -52.23 -7.58 -126.06
CA ASN A 387 -51.46 -6.97 -124.90
C ASN A 387 -52.19 -6.10 -123.80
N ARG A 388 -51.70 -5.80 -122.56
CA ARG A 388 -50.41 -5.99 -121.80
C ARG A 388 -50.60 -6.03 -120.24
N ASN A 389 -49.58 -6.47 -119.49
CA ASN A 389 -49.51 -6.78 -118.03
C ASN A 389 -49.48 -5.60 -117.02
N HIS A 390 -49.77 -5.87 -115.71
CA HIS A 390 -48.86 -5.81 -114.51
C HIS A 390 -49.66 -5.73 -113.17
N VAL A 391 -49.54 -6.69 -112.22
CA VAL A 391 -48.66 -6.79 -111.01
C VAL A 391 -48.95 -5.78 -109.87
N LEU A 392 -49.29 -6.26 -108.64
CA LEU A 392 -48.66 -5.88 -107.34
C LEU A 392 -49.26 -6.58 -106.08
N ALA A 393 -48.40 -6.76 -105.07
CA ALA A 393 -48.59 -7.10 -103.63
C ALA A 393 -47.24 -6.72 -102.91
N PRO A 394 -46.96 -6.95 -101.59
CA PRO A 394 -47.78 -7.36 -100.42
C PRO A 394 -47.61 -6.39 -99.19
N VAL A 395 -48.13 -6.73 -97.99
CA VAL A 395 -47.73 -6.14 -96.68
C VAL A 395 -47.77 -7.21 -95.56
N ILE A 396 -46.98 -7.01 -94.50
CA ILE A 396 -46.51 -7.91 -93.40
C ILE A 396 -46.29 -7.00 -92.15
N ASP A 397 -46.50 -7.35 -90.86
CA ASP A 397 -47.03 -8.55 -90.15
C ASP A 397 -47.57 -8.15 -88.72
N PRO A 398 -48.07 -9.05 -87.84
CA PRO A 398 -48.65 -8.70 -86.53
C PRO A 398 -47.62 -8.49 -85.39
N ALA A 399 -48.09 -7.98 -84.24
CA ALA A 399 -47.27 -7.47 -83.13
C ALA A 399 -46.99 -8.46 -81.97
N ALA A 400 -45.81 -8.35 -81.36
CA ALA A 400 -45.53 -8.73 -79.95
C ALA A 400 -44.18 -8.16 -79.46
N ALA A 401 -44.00 -8.14 -78.13
CA ALA A 401 -42.77 -7.87 -77.36
C ALA A 401 -42.15 -6.45 -77.46
N GLY A 402 -41.82 -5.88 -76.28
CA GLY A 402 -41.29 -4.53 -76.16
C GLY A 402 -41.08 -4.09 -74.70
N ALA A 403 -40.60 -4.97 -73.83
CA ALA A 403 -40.09 -4.60 -72.52
C ALA A 403 -38.60 -4.24 -72.67
N ALA A 404 -38.20 -3.06 -72.20
CA ALA A 404 -36.80 -2.64 -72.18
C ALA A 404 -36.17 -2.98 -70.83
N ASP A 405 -34.95 -3.52 -70.84
CA ASP A 405 -34.16 -3.69 -69.61
C ASP A 405 -33.84 -2.32 -68.99
N LEU A 406 -34.33 -2.11 -67.77
CA LEU A 406 -33.85 -1.06 -66.88
C LEU A 406 -32.78 -1.67 -65.97
N PRO A 407 -31.59 -1.06 -65.82
CA PRO A 407 -30.59 -1.57 -64.89
C PRO A 407 -31.05 -1.43 -63.44
N ASP A 408 -30.83 -2.44 -62.60
CA ASP A 408 -31.15 -2.40 -61.17
C ASP A 408 -30.31 -1.33 -60.45
N LEU A 409 -30.93 -0.17 -60.18
CA LEU A 409 -30.31 0.94 -59.48
C LEU A 409 -30.31 0.72 -57.96
N CYS A 410 -29.59 -0.30 -57.51
CA CYS A 410 -29.50 -0.69 -56.11
C CYS A 410 -28.23 -0.17 -55.40
N CYS A 411 -28.35 0.26 -54.14
CA CYS A 411 -27.21 0.66 -53.32
C CYS A 411 -26.42 -0.58 -52.82
N PRO A 412 -25.10 -0.70 -53.09
CA PRO A 412 -24.34 -1.91 -52.80
C PRO A 412 -24.06 -2.18 -51.30
N LYS A 413 -24.32 -1.22 -50.39
CA LYS A 413 -24.13 -1.41 -48.93
C LYS A 413 -25.37 -1.96 -48.22
N CYS A 414 -26.57 -1.65 -48.71
CA CYS A 414 -27.86 -1.94 -48.04
C CYS A 414 -28.92 -2.60 -48.95
N ASN A 415 -28.64 -2.73 -50.24
CA ASN A 415 -29.54 -3.24 -51.28
C ASN A 415 -30.86 -2.44 -51.45
N TYR A 416 -30.89 -1.17 -51.04
CA TYR A 416 -32.00 -0.26 -51.34
C TYR A 416 -32.10 0.00 -52.86
N LEU A 417 -33.28 -0.22 -53.44
CA LEU A 417 -33.55 0.00 -54.87
C LEU A 417 -34.12 1.41 -55.08
N ALA A 418 -33.42 2.22 -55.87
CA ALA A 418 -33.82 3.57 -56.23
C ALA A 418 -34.60 3.61 -57.56
N PRO A 419 -35.57 4.54 -57.73
CA PRO A 419 -36.32 4.70 -58.98
C PRO A 419 -35.50 5.40 -60.08
N ASP A 420 -34.46 6.15 -59.72
CA ASP A 420 -33.57 6.88 -60.63
C ASP A 420 -32.14 7.01 -60.06
N MET A 421 -31.22 7.46 -60.91
CA MET A 421 -29.79 7.61 -60.57
C MET A 421 -29.53 8.71 -59.52
N ASP A 422 -30.33 9.78 -59.50
CA ASP A 422 -30.12 10.91 -58.59
C ASP A 422 -30.51 10.50 -57.16
N THR A 423 -31.63 9.80 -57.01
CA THR A 423 -32.05 9.17 -55.76
C THR A 423 -31.02 8.15 -55.27
N LEU A 424 -30.43 7.36 -56.19
CA LEU A 424 -29.35 6.42 -55.85
C LEU A 424 -28.09 7.15 -55.34
N GLN A 425 -27.67 8.24 -56.01
CA GLN A 425 -26.47 8.98 -55.61
C GLN A 425 -26.62 9.64 -54.23
N ILE A 426 -27.77 10.26 -53.95
CA ILE A 426 -28.08 10.82 -52.63
C ILE A 426 -28.01 9.70 -51.57
N HIS A 427 -28.72 8.59 -51.81
CA HIS A 427 -28.75 7.46 -50.87
C HIS A 427 -27.36 6.86 -50.63
N VAL A 428 -26.54 6.66 -51.68
CA VAL A 428 -25.18 6.12 -51.56
C VAL A 428 -24.28 7.06 -50.76
N MET A 429 -24.41 8.38 -50.92
CA MET A 429 -23.60 9.36 -50.21
C MET A 429 -23.91 9.43 -48.69
N ASP A 430 -25.18 9.35 -48.31
CA ASP A 430 -25.58 9.23 -46.91
C ASP A 430 -25.27 7.84 -46.34
N CYS A 431 -25.47 6.78 -47.13
CA CYS A 431 -25.31 5.40 -46.68
C CYS A 431 -23.83 5.00 -46.50
N ILE A 432 -22.86 5.64 -47.17
CA ILE A 432 -21.43 5.27 -47.04
C ILE A 432 -20.83 5.63 -45.67
N GLN A 433 -21.41 6.58 -44.94
CA GLN A 433 -21.02 6.91 -43.55
C GLN A 433 -21.35 5.78 -42.54
#